data_AF-A0A8C8VSB7-F1
#
_entry.id   AF-A0A8C8VSB7-F1
#
_cell.length_a   1.000
_cell.length_b   1.000
_cell.length_c   1.000
_cell.angle_alpha   90.00
_cell.angle_beta   90.00
_cell.angle_gamma   90.00
#
_symmetry.space_group_name_H-M   'P 1'
#
loop_
_entity.id
_entity.type
_entity.pdbx_description
1 polymer ?
#
loop_
_entity_poly.entity_id
_entity_poly.type
_entity_poly.pdbx_seq_one_letter_code
_entity_poly.pdbx_strand_id
1 'polypeptide(L)' 'MAHIFVYGTLKRGQPNHKVMLDQSHGSAAFRGQGCTVESFPLVIAGEHNIPWLLHLPGKGHCVAVGIFC' A
#
# COMPACT_ATOMS: atom_id res chain seq x y z
N MET A 1 4.64 -12.37 -13.66
CA MET A 1 4.66 -10.96 -13.23
C MET A 1 3.32 -10.65 -12.56
N ALA A 2 3.31 -10.07 -11.36
CA ALA A 2 2.09 -9.83 -10.59
C ALA A 2 1.90 -8.34 -10.37
N HIS A 3 0.66 -7.85 -10.30
CA HIS A 3 0.38 -6.48 -9.89
C HIS A 3 0.03 -6.47 -8.41
N ILE A 4 0.68 -5.58 -7.66
CA ILE A 4 0.42 -5.35 -6.24
C ILE A 4 -0.03 -3.92 -6.01
N PHE A 5 -0.98 -3.73 -5.09
CA PHE A 5 -1.36 -2.40 -4.60
C PHE A 5 -0.72 -2.17 -3.23
N VAL A 6 -0.14 -0.98 -3.04
CA VAL A 6 0.43 -0.55 -1.76
C VAL A 6 -0.32 0.66 -1.22
N TYR A 7 -0.78 0.58 0.03
CA TYR A 7 -1.58 1.62 0.68
C TYR A 7 -0.83 2.35 1.80
N GLY A 8 0.21 1.73 2.37
CA GLY A 8 0.91 2.20 3.56
C GLY A 8 2.35 2.66 3.31
N THR A 9 3.25 2.26 4.20
CA THR A 9 4.63 2.78 4.28
C THR A 9 5.53 2.44 3.08
N LEU A 10 5.08 1.55 2.18
CA LEU A 10 5.76 1.20 0.93
C LEU A 10 5.45 2.15 -0.23
N LYS A 11 4.46 3.04 -0.11
CA LYS A 11 4.16 4.04 -1.15
C LYS A 11 5.34 4.98 -1.38
N ARG A 12 5.44 5.58 -2.57
CA ARG A 12 6.42 6.63 -2.87
C ARG A 12 6.34 7.76 -1.84
N GLY A 13 7.49 8.20 -1.34
CA GLY A 13 7.58 9.24 -0.31
C GLY A 13 7.28 8.77 1.12
N GLN A 14 7.06 7.46 1.34
CA GLN A 14 6.83 6.89 2.67
C GLN A 14 8.08 6.16 3.20
N PRO A 15 8.20 5.93 4.53
CA PRO A 15 9.46 5.54 5.18
C PRO A 15 10.10 4.24 4.66
N ASN A 16 9.29 3.29 4.20
CA ASN A 16 9.77 1.98 3.76
C ASN A 16 9.89 1.85 2.24
N HIS A 17 9.67 2.92 1.47
CA HIS A 17 9.74 2.86 0.00
C HIS A 17 11.09 2.39 -0.52
N LYS A 18 12.18 2.65 0.21
CA LYS A 18 13.54 2.18 -0.12
C LYS A 18 13.63 0.66 -0.34
N VAL A 19 12.79 -0.13 0.34
CA VAL A 19 12.75 -1.60 0.18
C VAL A 19 12.30 -1.99 -1.22
N MET A 20 11.42 -1.20 -1.84
CA MET A 20 10.91 -1.40 -3.20
C MET A 20 11.96 -1.05 -4.29
N LEU A 21 13.00 -0.30 -3.93
CA LEU A 21 14.05 0.15 -4.85
C LEU A 21 15.30 -0.73 -4.79
N ASP A 22 15.43 -1.54 -3.75
CA ASP A 22 16.55 -2.44 -3.54
C ASP A 22 16.44 -3.66 -4.47
N GLN A 23 17.34 -3.74 -5.45
CA GLN A 23 17.36 -4.80 -6.45
C GLN A 23 17.69 -6.19 -5.85
N SER A 24 18.27 -6.24 -4.65
CA SER A 24 18.50 -7.52 -3.94
C SER A 24 17.19 -8.19 -3.51
N HIS A 25 16.10 -7.42 -3.38
CA HIS A 25 14.76 -7.94 -3.07
C HIS A 25 13.93 -8.25 -4.33
N GLY A 26 14.50 -8.10 -5.52
CA GLY A 26 13.81 -8.21 -6.80
C GLY A 26 13.52 -6.86 -7.45
N SER A 27 12.59 -6.83 -8.40
CA SER A 27 12.22 -5.62 -9.15
C SER A 27 10.80 -5.19 -8.83
N ALA A 28 10.60 -3.89 -8.60
CA ALA A 28 9.27 -3.29 -8.52
C ALA A 28 9.17 -2.07 -9.43
N ALA A 29 8.29 -2.12 -10.43
CA ALA A 29 8.05 -1.02 -11.36
C ALA A 29 6.71 -0.35 -11.07
N PHE A 30 6.75 0.96 -10.83
CA PHE A 30 5.53 1.74 -10.60
C PHE A 30 4.70 1.80 -11.90
N ARG A 31 3.43 1.44 -11.78
CA ARG A 31 2.47 1.44 -12.90
C ARG A 31 1.46 2.58 -12.82
N GLY A 32 1.19 3.11 -11.64
CA GLY A 32 0.29 4.24 -11.48
C GLY A 32 -0.29 4.36 -10.08
N GLN A 33 -1.26 5.25 -9.96
CA GLN A 33 -2.09 5.41 -8.76
C GLN A 33 -3.46 4.81 -9.01
N GLY A 34 -4.15 4.41 -7.93
CA GLY A 34 -5.52 3.94 -7.99
C GLY A 34 -6.23 4.09 -6.66
N CYS A 35 -7.48 3.64 -6.61
CA CYS A 35 -8.24 3.48 -5.37
C CYS A 35 -8.84 2.08 -5.31
N THR A 36 -9.03 1.54 -4.11
CA THR A 36 -9.81 0.32 -3.95
C THR A 36 -11.24 0.56 -4.42
N VAL A 37 -11.81 -0.38 -5.18
CA VAL A 37 -13.20 -0.30 -5.63
C VAL A 37 -14.13 -0.46 -4.43
N GLU A 38 -13.84 -1.45 -3.59
CA GLU A 38 -14.54 -1.66 -2.33
C GLU A 38 -13.90 -0.80 -1.21
N SER A 39 -14.72 -0.35 -0.27
CA SER A 39 -14.26 0.40 0.90
C SER A 39 -13.67 -0.52 1.96
N PHE A 40 -12.59 -0.07 2.59
CA PHE A 40 -11.96 -0.77 3.71
C PHE A 40 -11.63 0.21 4.86
N PRO A 41 -11.64 -0.24 6.13
CA PRO A 41 -11.09 0.53 7.22
C PRO A 41 -9.56 0.54 7.13
N LEU A 42 -8.99 1.70 6.83
CA LEU A 42 -7.56 1.97 6.99
C LEU A 42 -7.36 2.75 8.29
N VAL A 43 -6.66 2.16 9.24
CA VAL A 43 -6.41 2.76 10.56
C VAL A 43 -4.91 2.88 10.83
N ILE A 44 -4.52 3.90 11.59
CA ILE A 44 -3.16 4.04 12.13
C ILE A 44 -3.23 3.58 13.58
N ALA A 45 -2.49 2.53 13.94
CA ALA A 45 -2.60 1.92 15.26
C ALA A 45 -1.29 1.28 15.74
N GLY A 46 -1.25 0.99 17.04
CA GLY A 46 -0.11 0.41 17.75
C GLY A 46 0.97 1.42 18.09
N GLU A 47 1.98 0.99 18.84
CA GLU A 47 3.06 1.84 19.38
C GLU A 47 3.89 2.53 18.29
N HIS A 48 3.93 1.95 17.09
CA HIS A 48 4.70 2.47 15.96
C HIS A 48 3.86 3.20 14.91
N ASN A 49 2.57 3.44 15.18
CA ASN A 49 1.66 4.14 14.26
C ASN A 49 1.66 3.51 12.86
N ILE A 50 1.59 2.18 12.79
CA ILE A 50 1.61 1.45 11.52
C ILE A 50 0.24 1.57 10.85
N PRO A 51 0.18 1.79 9.52
CA PRO A 51 -1.08 1.75 8.78
C PRO A 51 -1.56 0.31 8.56
N TRP A 52 -2.76 -0.01 9.06
CA TRP A 52 -3.40 -1.32 8.93
C TRP A 52 -4.65 -1.21 8.05
N LEU A 53 -4.66 -1.96 6.93
CA LEU A 53 -5.88 -2.12 6.13
C LEU A 53 -6.62 -3.36 6.63
N LEU A 54 -7.66 -3.15 7.42
CA LEU A 54 -8.44 -4.24 8.00
C LEU A 54 -9.27 -4.91 6.91
N HIS A 55 -9.29 -6.25 6.87
CA HIS A 55 -10.06 -7.02 5.89
C HIS A 55 -11.55 -7.06 6.26
N LEU A 56 -12.18 -5.90 6.19
CA LEU A 56 -13.59 -5.66 6.45
C LEU A 56 -14.21 -4.96 5.24
N PRO A 57 -14.46 -5.72 4.16
CA PRO A 57 -15.02 -5.19 2.92
C PRO A 57 -16.36 -4.46 3.15
N GLY A 58 -16.57 -3.36 2.44
CA GLY A 58 -17.78 -2.53 2.55
C GLY A 58 -17.84 -1.64 3.79
N LYS A 59 -16.75 -1.53 4.56
CA LYS A 59 -16.63 -0.62 5.72
C LYS A 59 -15.56 0.44 5.47
N GLY A 60 -15.66 1.60 6.13
CA GLY A 60 -14.66 2.66 5.98
C GLY A 60 -14.77 3.40 4.64
N HIS A 61 -13.66 3.54 3.92
CA HIS A 61 -13.58 4.35 2.69
C HIS A 61 -12.80 3.64 1.59
N CYS A 62 -12.97 4.08 0.34
CA CYS A 62 -12.08 3.67 -0.75
C CYS A 62 -10.66 4.20 -0.46
N VAL A 63 -9.65 3.33 -0.56
CA VAL A 63 -8.27 3.65 -0.14
C VAL A 63 -7.41 3.99 -1.34
N ALA A 64 -6.72 5.12 -1.29
CA ALA A 64 -5.79 5.55 -2.34
C ALA A 64 -4.46 4.78 -2.30
N VAL A 65 -4.14 4.09 -3.39
CA VAL A 65 -3.02 3.13 -3.51
C VAL A 65 -2.03 3.51 -4.60
N GLY A 66 -0.80 3.03 -4.49
CA GLY A 66 0.14 2.92 -5.60
C GLY A 66 0.14 1.51 -6.18
N ILE A 67 0.19 1.38 -7.50
CA ILE A 67 0.22 0.08 -8.21
C ILE A 67 1.64 -0.18 -8.70
N PHE A 68 2.16 -1.37 -8.40
CA PHE A 68 3.49 -1.83 -8.82
C PHE A 68 3.39 -3.20 -9.50
N CYS A 69 4.36 -3.52 -10.36
CA CYS A 69 4.57 -4.88 -10.88
C CYS A 69 5.99 -5.39 -10.63
#